data_AF-A0A6A1WK21-F1
#
_entry.id   AF-A0A6A1WK21-F1
#
_cell.length_a   1.000
_cell.length_b   1.000
_cell.length_c   1.000
_cell.angle_alpha   90.00
_cell.angle_beta   90.00
_cell.angle_gamma   90.00
#
_symmetry.space_group_name_H-M   'P 1'
#
loop_
_entity.id
_entity.type
_entity.pdbx_description
1 polymer ?
#
loop_
_entity_poly.entity_id
_entity_poly.type
_entity_poly.pdbx_seq_one_letter_code
_entity_poly.pdbx_strand_id
1 'polypeptide(L)'
;MASAVGSRKAWSRAMLRKVRSQGRQSVQVRRMGFLGVRKRNLYGDQKFVEEPAVGICQANELRKLVPGGEAMDMCNLLDETAHYIKCLATQVKVMRRIADVFST
;
A
#
# COMPACT_ATOMS: atom_id res chain seq x y z
N MET A 1 0.59 -4.42 -22.09
CA MET A 1 -0.63 -4.08 -21.32
C MET A 1 -0.43 -3.04 -20.21
N ALA A 2 0.77 -2.48 -19.99
CA ALA A 2 0.99 -1.45 -18.96
C ALA A 2 0.78 0.02 -19.43
N SER A 3 0.73 0.26 -20.74
CA SER A 3 0.61 1.61 -21.34
C SER A 3 -0.82 2.10 -21.56
N ALA A 4 -1.85 1.25 -21.43
CA ALA A 4 -3.21 1.58 -21.86
C ALA A 4 -4.19 2.05 -20.77
N VAL A 5 -3.70 2.37 -19.57
CA VAL A 5 -4.58 2.85 -18.47
C VAL A 5 -4.06 4.21 -18.02
N GLY A 6 -4.90 5.23 -18.21
CA GLY A 6 -4.62 6.64 -17.97
C GLY A 6 -4.19 7.00 -16.54
N SER A 7 -3.97 8.29 -16.32
CA SER A 7 -3.20 8.97 -15.26
C SER A 7 -3.60 8.76 -13.78
N ARG A 8 -4.25 7.65 -13.42
CA ARG A 8 -4.64 7.33 -12.03
C ARG A 8 -3.74 6.25 -11.41
N LYS A 9 -2.42 6.39 -11.59
CA LYS A 9 -1.41 5.39 -11.23
C LYS A 9 -0.36 5.94 -10.26
N ALA A 10 -0.57 5.70 -8.96
CA ALA A 10 0.52 5.78 -7.97
C ALA A 10 1.66 4.78 -8.29
N TRP A 11 1.33 3.71 -9.01
CA TRP A 11 2.21 2.60 -9.37
C TRP A 11 3.26 2.99 -10.43
N SER A 12 2.93 3.85 -11.40
CA SER A 12 3.91 4.32 -12.41
C SER A 12 4.92 5.31 -11.82
N ARG A 13 4.57 6.07 -10.78
CA ARG A 13 5.49 7.02 -10.12
C ARG A 13 6.47 6.31 -9.18
N ALA A 14 6.06 5.21 -8.55
CA ALA A 14 6.92 4.41 -7.68
C ALA A 14 8.11 3.80 -8.43
N MET A 15 7.87 3.23 -9.61
CA MET A 15 8.94 2.70 -10.47
C MET A 15 9.91 3.80 -10.94
N LEU A 16 9.42 4.99 -11.29
CA LEU A 16 10.28 6.11 -11.70
C LEU A 16 11.16 6.66 -10.55
N ARG A 17 10.71 6.60 -9.29
CA ARG A 17 11.53 6.98 -8.13
C ARG A 17 12.69 6.01 -7.91
N LYS A 18 12.48 4.71 -8.13
CA LYS A 18 13.51 3.67 -7.99
C LYS A 18 14.63 3.81 -9.01
N VAL A 19 14.30 4.24 -10.23
CA VAL A 19 15.30 4.49 -11.29
C VAL A 19 16.11 5.76 -11.02
N ARG A 20 15.49 6.82 -10.46
CA ARG A 20 16.18 8.09 -10.16
C ARG A 20 17.03 8.09 -8.89
N SER A 21 16.77 7.19 -7.94
CA SER A 21 17.55 7.10 -6.69
C SER A 21 18.88 6.35 -6.84
N GLN A 22 19.04 5.52 -7.88
CA GLN A 22 20.31 4.83 -8.15
C GLN A 22 21.36 5.73 -8.82
N GLY A 23 20.94 6.76 -9.57
CA GLY A 23 21.86 7.63 -10.32
C GLY A 23 22.40 8.86 -9.57
N ARG A 24 22.09 9.07 -8.29
CA ARG A 24 22.42 10.31 -7.55
C ARG A 24 23.19 10.12 -6.25
N GLN A 25 23.62 8.89 -5.92
CA GLN A 25 24.32 8.63 -4.65
C GLN A 25 25.80 9.07 -4.62
N SER A 26 26.36 9.62 -5.72
CA SER A 26 27.79 9.96 -5.79
C SER A 26 28.15 11.46 -5.80
N VAL A 27 27.21 12.40 -5.60
CA VAL A 27 27.55 13.84 -5.57
C VAL A 27 27.25 14.45 -4.19
N GLN A 28 28.21 14.21 -3.29
CA GLN A 28 28.78 15.12 -2.30
C GLN A 28 28.04 16.41 -1.86
N VAL A 29 27.99 16.53 -0.52
CA VAL A 29 28.49 17.67 0.29
C VAL A 29 27.51 18.81 0.66
N ARG A 30 27.23 18.82 1.98
CA ARG A 30 27.16 19.95 2.93
C ARG A 30 26.44 21.23 2.47
N ARG A 31 25.36 21.57 3.19
CA ARG A 31 25.21 22.88 3.85
C ARG A 31 24.13 22.81 4.93
N MET A 32 24.54 23.17 6.14
CA MET A 32 23.70 23.45 7.31
C MET A 32 22.74 24.61 7.02
N GLY A 33 21.55 24.56 7.63
CA GLY A 33 20.59 25.65 7.69
C GLY A 33 19.59 25.41 8.80
N PHE A 34 20.00 25.70 10.03
CA PHE A 34 19.09 25.91 11.16
C PHE A 34 18.12 27.06 10.86
N LEU A 35 16.95 27.00 11.50
CA LEU A 35 15.88 28.01 11.68
C LEU A 35 14.60 27.73 10.89
N GLY A 36 13.52 27.35 11.61
CA GLY A 36 12.19 27.31 11.01
C GLY A 36 11.10 26.64 11.83
N VAL A 37 10.78 27.23 13.00
CA VAL A 37 9.44 27.23 13.60
C VAL A 37 8.94 25.95 14.30
N ARG A 38 8.91 26.07 15.63
CA ARG A 38 8.10 25.33 16.58
C ARG A 38 6.62 25.30 16.16
N LYS A 39 6.00 24.12 16.18
CA LYS A 39 4.60 24.00 16.61
C LYS A 39 4.43 22.75 17.47
N ARG A 40 4.49 22.97 18.79
CA ARG A 40 3.96 22.04 19.79
C ARG A 40 2.46 21.98 19.58
N ASN A 41 1.93 20.84 19.14
CA ASN A 41 0.56 20.47 19.45
C ASN A 41 0.65 19.36 20.51
N LEU A 42 0.57 19.81 21.77
CA LEU A 42 0.16 19.02 22.91
C LEU A 42 -1.36 18.87 22.80
N TYR A 43 -1.84 17.74 22.33
CA TYR A 43 -3.20 17.28 22.59
C TYR A 43 -3.14 15.77 22.82
N GLY A 44 -3.42 15.38 24.06
CA GLY A 44 -3.80 14.03 24.42
C GLY A 44 -2.66 13.06 24.65
N ASP A 45 -2.04 13.16 25.83
CA ASP A 45 -1.74 11.93 26.58
C ASP A 45 -3.08 11.22 26.83
N GLN A 46 -3.48 10.39 25.87
CA GLN A 46 -4.51 9.40 26.10
C GLN A 46 -3.80 8.07 26.05
N LYS A 47 -3.28 7.64 27.21
CA LYS A 47 -3.21 6.21 27.54
C LYS A 47 -4.64 5.67 27.50
N PHE A 48 -5.17 5.48 26.30
CA PHE A 48 -6.27 4.58 26.10
C PHE A 48 -5.64 3.21 26.27
N VAL A 49 -5.92 2.59 27.42
CA VAL A 49 -5.87 1.13 27.49
C VAL A 49 -7.00 0.68 26.57
N GLU A 50 -6.73 0.64 25.26
CA GLU A 50 -7.63 0.01 24.30
C GLU A 50 -7.59 -1.47 24.65
N GLU A 51 -8.65 -1.92 25.31
CA GLU A 51 -9.21 -3.23 24.99
C GLU A 51 -9.04 -3.46 23.49
N PRO A 52 -8.36 -4.53 23.04
CA PRO A 52 -8.04 -4.71 21.64
C PRO A 52 -9.36 -4.78 20.87
N ALA A 53 -9.77 -3.64 20.32
CA ALA A 53 -10.99 -3.52 19.57
C ALA A 53 -10.87 -4.53 18.45
N VAL A 54 -11.79 -5.50 18.44
CA VAL A 54 -11.77 -6.67 17.53
C VAL A 54 -11.47 -6.26 16.08
N GLY A 55 -11.86 -5.06 15.66
CA GLY A 55 -11.57 -4.48 14.35
C GLY A 55 -10.08 -4.17 14.06
N ILE A 56 -9.26 -3.79 15.05
CA ILE A 56 -7.82 -3.51 14.84
C ILE A 56 -7.08 -4.82 14.58
N CYS A 57 -7.40 -5.87 15.34
CA CYS A 57 -6.83 -7.20 15.13
C CYS A 57 -7.17 -7.75 13.74
N GLN A 58 -8.43 -7.62 13.31
CA GLN A 58 -8.86 -8.04 11.96
C GLN A 58 -8.18 -7.24 10.85
N ALA A 59 -8.00 -5.93 11.04
CA ALA A 59 -7.28 -5.10 10.07
C ALA A 59 -5.81 -5.52 9.95
N ASN A 60 -5.15 -5.91 11.05
CA ASN A 60 -3.78 -6.41 11.01
C ASN A 60 -3.64 -7.73 10.24
N GLU A 61 -4.61 -8.63 10.35
CA GLU A 61 -4.63 -9.85 9.52
C GLU A 61 -4.86 -9.51 8.05
N LEU A 62 -5.76 -8.56 7.78
CA LEU A 62 -6.04 -8.12 6.42
C LEU A 62 -4.80 -7.50 5.74
N ARG A 63 -3.98 -6.76 6.49
CA ARG A 63 -2.69 -6.20 5.99
C ARG A 63 -1.73 -7.25 5.48
N LYS A 64 -1.72 -8.45 6.09
CA LYS A 64 -0.86 -9.57 5.68
C LYS A 64 -1.37 -10.29 4.44
N LEU A 65 -2.68 -10.19 4.16
CA LEU A 65 -3.33 -10.88 3.04
C LEU A 65 -3.41 -10.02 1.78
N VAL A 66 -3.63 -8.72 1.93
CA VAL A 66 -3.77 -7.78 0.81
C VAL A 66 -2.38 -7.42 0.28
N PRO A 67 -2.11 -7.56 -1.03
CA PRO A 67 -0.82 -7.19 -1.60
C PRO A 67 -0.41 -5.75 -1.29
N GLY A 68 0.69 -5.57 -0.57
CA GLY A 68 1.20 -4.26 -0.13
C GLY A 68 0.42 -3.63 1.04
N GLY A 69 -0.44 -4.40 1.71
CA GLY A 69 -1.28 -3.96 2.81
C GLY A 69 -0.53 -3.51 4.06
N GLU A 70 0.71 -3.97 4.27
CA GLU A 70 1.50 -3.64 5.46
C GLU A 70 1.72 -2.13 5.61
N ALA A 71 1.85 -1.40 4.48
CA ALA A 71 2.11 0.03 4.45
C ALA A 71 0.85 0.92 4.28
N MET A 72 -0.35 0.33 4.18
CA MET A 72 -1.58 1.09 3.87
C MET A 72 -2.20 1.73 5.12
N ASP A 73 -3.03 2.76 4.97
CA ASP A 73 -3.96 3.17 6.04
C ASP A 73 -5.23 2.30 6.01
N MET A 74 -6.14 2.49 6.96
CA MET A 74 -7.36 1.67 7.04
C MET A 74 -8.25 1.82 5.79
N CYS A 75 -8.47 3.04 5.29
CA CYS A 75 -9.35 3.27 4.15
C CYS A 75 -8.80 2.64 2.86
N ASN A 76 -7.53 2.88 2.56
CA ASN A 76 -6.88 2.28 1.39
C ASN A 76 -6.81 0.76 1.49
N LEU A 77 -6.60 0.22 2.70
CA LEU A 77 -6.60 -1.22 2.92
C LEU A 77 -7.95 -1.85 2.57
N LEU A 78 -9.06 -1.23 2.97
CA LEU A 78 -10.41 -1.72 2.66
C LEU A 78 -10.75 -1.59 1.16
N ASP A 79 -10.39 -0.47 0.54
CA ASP A 79 -10.57 -0.28 -0.91
C ASP A 79 -9.78 -1.32 -1.72
N GLU A 80 -8.50 -1.53 -1.37
CA GLU A 80 -7.66 -2.50 -2.04
C GLU A 80 -8.13 -3.94 -1.76
N THR A 81 -8.65 -4.22 -0.56
CA THR A 81 -9.29 -5.51 -0.24
C THR A 81 -10.46 -5.79 -1.17
N ALA A 82 -11.33 -4.81 -1.41
CA ALA A 82 -12.48 -4.97 -2.28
C ALA A 82 -12.05 -5.25 -3.74
N HIS A 83 -10.99 -4.59 -4.21
CA HIS A 83 -10.40 -4.89 -5.51
C HIS A 83 -9.76 -6.29 -5.54
N TYR A 84 -9.03 -6.65 -4.50
CA TYR A 84 -8.32 -7.93 -4.42
C TYR A 84 -9.30 -9.11 -4.45
N ILE A 85 -10.42 -9.03 -3.72
CA ILE A 85 -11.51 -10.03 -3.78
C ILE A 85 -12.04 -10.20 -5.21
N LYS A 86 -12.29 -9.11 -5.95
CA LYS A 86 -12.76 -9.19 -7.35
C LYS A 86 -11.73 -9.87 -8.25
N CYS A 87 -10.44 -9.55 -8.07
CA CYS A 87 -9.36 -10.18 -8.82
C CYS A 87 -9.27 -11.68 -8.52
N LEU A 88 -9.30 -12.08 -7.25
CA LEU A 88 -9.27 -13.49 -6.83
C LEU A 88 -10.46 -14.27 -7.40
N ALA A 89 -11.67 -13.73 -7.30
CA ALA A 89 -12.86 -14.37 -7.87
C ALA A 89 -12.72 -14.60 -9.38
N THR A 90 -12.15 -13.62 -10.09
CA THR A 90 -11.86 -13.74 -11.53
C THR A 90 -10.79 -14.79 -11.80
N GLN A 91 -9.71 -14.83 -11.02
CA GLN A 91 -8.66 -15.84 -11.14
C GLN A 91 -9.21 -17.25 -10.98
N VAL A 92 -10.00 -17.50 -9.93
CA VAL A 92 -10.65 -18.80 -9.69
C VAL A 92 -11.55 -19.18 -10.87
N LYS A 93 -12.34 -18.24 -11.40
CA LYS A 93 -13.20 -18.49 -12.57
C LYS A 93 -12.39 -18.90 -13.80
N VAL A 94 -11.28 -18.21 -14.08
CA VAL A 94 -10.38 -18.54 -15.19
C VAL A 94 -9.76 -19.93 -14.98
N MET A 95 -9.20 -20.19 -13.81
CA MET A 95 -8.58 -21.49 -13.50
C MET A 95 -9.57 -22.64 -13.61
N ARG A 96 -10.82 -22.45 -13.17
CA ARG A 96 -11.87 -23.45 -13.31
C ARG A 96 -12.17 -23.73 -14.79
N ARG A 97 -12.31 -22.71 -15.62
CA ARG A 97 -12.53 -22.89 -17.06
C ARG A 97 -11.39 -23.64 -17.74
N ILE A 98 -10.14 -23.35 -17.35
CA ILE A 98 -8.98 -24.09 -17.83
C ILE A 98 -9.09 -25.56 -17.43
N ALA A 99 -9.32 -25.85 -16.15
CA ALA A 99 -9.47 -27.22 -15.65
C ALA A 99 -10.61 -27.99 -16.34
N ASP A 100 -11.76 -27.33 -16.57
CA ASP A 100 -12.91 -27.92 -17.25
C ASP A 100 -12.55 -28.36 -18.69
N VAL A 101 -11.78 -27.53 -19.43
CA VAL A 101 -11.33 -27.84 -20.81
C VAL A 101 -10.32 -28.99 -20.86
N PHE A 102 -9.47 -29.14 -19.84
CA PHE A 102 -8.49 -30.23 -19.78
C PHE A 102 -9.02 -31.51 -19.11
N SER A 103 -10.25 -31.49 -18.59
CA SER A 103 -10.91 -32.67 -18.02
C SER A 103 -11.75 -33.46 -19.04
N THR A 104 -11.86 -32.94 -20.27
CA THR A 104 -12.38 -33.63 -21.47
C THR A 104 -11.24 -34.28 -22.23
#